data_AF-A0A9E2Y4K7-F1
#
_entry.id   AF-A0A9E2Y4K7-F1
#
_cell.length_a   1.000
_cell.length_b   1.000
_cell.length_c   1.000
_cell.angle_alpha   90.00
_cell.angle_beta   90.00
_cell.angle_gamma   90.00
#
_symmetry.space_group_name_H-M   'P 1'
#
loop_
_entity.id
_entity.type
_entity.pdbx_description
1 polymer ?
#
loop_
_entity_poly.entity_id
_entity_poly.type
_entity_poly.pdbx_seq_one_letter_code
_entity_poly.pdbx_strand_id
1 'polypeptide(L)' 'MEQRRSIDVTGAKHVNPIPSASRRGPFVVSGAISGTDPATGKVPADLDEQCRLMFENVRRVMAAAGGSPD' A
#
# COMPACT_ATOMS: atom_id res chain seq x y z
N MET A 1 -16.93 -10.78 -17.30
CA MET A 1 -15.57 -10.36 -16.91
C MET A 1 -15.64 -9.76 -15.52
N GLU A 2 -14.78 -10.15 -14.60
CA GLU A 2 -14.79 -9.58 -13.24
C GLU A 2 -14.29 -8.13 -13.26
N GLN A 3 -15.06 -7.23 -12.64
CA GLN A 3 -14.73 -5.81 -12.53
C GLN A 3 -13.55 -5.61 -11.59
N ARG A 4 -12.70 -4.63 -11.93
CA ARG A 4 -11.62 -4.20 -11.04
C ARG A 4 -12.21 -3.48 -9.84
N ARG A 5 -11.69 -3.79 -8.66
CA ARG A 5 -11.99 -3.06 -7.42
C ARG A 5 -10.77 -2.25 -7.00
N SER A 6 -10.95 -0.96 -6.75
CA SER A 6 -9.90 -0.12 -6.15
C SER A 6 -9.75 -0.43 -4.66
N ILE A 7 -8.52 -0.39 -4.18
CA ILE A 7 -8.15 -0.55 -2.78
C ILE A 7 -7.44 0.72 -2.35
N ASP A 8 -8.03 1.39 -1.36
CA ASP A 8 -7.46 2.57 -0.72
C ASP A 8 -6.99 2.21 0.68
N VAL A 9 -5.78 2.64 1.04
CA VAL A 9 -5.18 2.39 2.35
C VAL A 9 -5.13 3.69 3.14
N THR A 10 -5.76 3.71 4.31
CA THR A 10 -5.75 4.88 5.20
C THR A 10 -4.32 5.26 5.57
N GLY A 11 -3.98 6.56 5.41
CA GLY A 11 -2.65 7.11 5.70
C GLY A 11 -1.63 6.98 4.55
N ALA A 12 -1.83 6.07 3.60
CA ALA A 12 -1.01 5.96 2.39
C ALA A 12 -1.68 6.67 1.21
N LYS A 13 -1.80 8.00 1.31
CA LYS A 13 -2.51 8.81 0.31
C LYS A 13 -1.59 9.15 -0.87
N HIS A 14 -2.02 8.84 -2.08
CA HIS A 14 -1.38 9.34 -3.29
C HIS A 14 -1.70 10.83 -3.51
N VAL A 15 -0.72 11.59 -3.99
CA VAL A 15 -0.93 12.97 -4.46
C VAL A 15 -1.78 12.98 -5.73
N ASN A 16 -1.56 11.99 -6.60
CA ASN A 16 -2.34 11.79 -7.82
C ASN A 16 -3.61 10.98 -7.51
N PRO A 17 -4.69 11.11 -8.31
CA PRO A 17 -5.95 10.41 -8.10
C PRO A 17 -5.88 8.95 -8.56
N ILE A 18 -5.01 8.16 -7.92
CA ILE A 18 -4.83 6.73 -8.17
C ILE A 18 -5.01 5.96 -6.85
N PRO A 19 -5.55 4.73 -6.89
CA PRO A 19 -5.69 3.90 -5.69
C PRO A 19 -4.33 3.30 -5.28
N SER A 20 -4.22 2.86 -4.03
CA SER A 20 -3.01 2.17 -3.52
C SER A 20 -2.79 0.81 -4.22
N ALA A 21 -3.88 0.10 -4.50
CA ALA A 21 -3.86 -1.14 -5.26
C ALA A 21 -5.18 -1.37 -6.00
N SER A 22 -5.19 -2.35 -6.92
CA SER A 22 -6.41 -2.84 -7.55
C SER A 22 -6.48 -4.36 -7.44
N ARG A 23 -7.68 -4.87 -7.19
CA ARG A 23 -7.98 -6.31 -7.23
C ARG A 23 -8.79 -6.66 -8.46
N ARG A 24 -8.46 -7.78 -9.08
CA ARG A 24 -9.25 -8.42 -10.14
C ARG A 24 -9.18 -9.94 -9.97
N GLY A 25 -10.28 -10.55 -9.55
CA GLY A 25 -10.31 -11.97 -9.19
C GLY A 25 -9.30 -12.28 -8.07
N PRO A 26 -8.40 -13.26 -8.27
CA PRO A 26 -7.42 -13.64 -7.26
C PRO A 26 -6.20 -12.71 -7.21
N PHE A 27 -6.03 -11.81 -8.19
CA PHE A 27 -4.84 -10.98 -8.29
C PHE A 27 -5.04 -9.62 -7.61
N VAL A 28 -4.04 -9.23 -6.83
CA VAL A 28 -3.87 -7.88 -6.29
C VAL A 28 -2.64 -7.28 -6.94
N VAL A 29 -2.79 -6.10 -7.55
CA VAL A 29 -1.70 -5.37 -8.20
C VAL A 29 -1.59 -4.01 -7.51
N SER A 30 -0.47 -3.76 -6.83
CA SER A 30 -0.19 -2.49 -6.17
C SER A 30 0.57 -1.52 -7.08
N GLY A 31 0.50 -0.23 -6.75
CA GLY A 31 1.51 0.73 -7.20
C GLY A 31 2.84 0.56 -6.44
N ALA A 32 3.72 1.55 -6.56
CA ALA A 32 4.92 1.64 -5.75
C ALA A 32 4.56 1.82 -4.27
N ILE A 33 5.18 1.02 -3.40
CA ILE A 33 5.04 1.11 -1.95
C ILE A 33 6.36 1.61 -1.39
N SER A 34 6.35 2.79 -0.77
CA SER A 34 7.52 3.41 -0.16
C SER A 34 7.57 3.20 1.35
N GLY A 35 8.72 3.51 1.95
CA GLY A 35 8.90 3.64 3.40
C GLY A 35 8.31 4.92 4.00
N THR A 36 7.31 5.53 3.37
CA THR A 36 6.65 6.73 3.90
C THR A 36 5.84 6.36 5.15
N ASP A 37 6.02 7.11 6.22
CA ASP A 37 5.21 6.98 7.42
C ASP A 37 3.77 7.47 7.13
N PRO A 38 2.75 6.61 7.22
CA PRO A 38 1.37 6.98 6.92
C PRO A 38 0.77 7.98 7.93
N ALA A 39 1.35 8.15 9.12
CA ALA A 39 0.90 9.12 10.10
C ALA A 39 1.37 10.54 9.77
N THR A 40 2.59 10.69 9.24
CA THR A 40 3.21 11.99 8.96
C THR A 40 3.28 12.34 7.48
N GLY A 41 3.12 11.37 6.59
CA GLY A 41 3.31 11.51 5.15
C GLY A 41 4.77 11.73 4.72
N LYS A 42 5.74 11.53 5.62
CA LYS A 42 7.16 11.78 5.38
C LYS A 42 7.94 10.47 5.28
N VAL A 43 9.01 10.49 4.49
CA VAL A 43 9.99 9.41 4.46
C VAL A 43 11.00 9.66 5.59
N PRO A 44 11.24 8.68 6.48
CA PRO A 44 12.27 8.78 7.51
C PRO A 44 13.68 8.99 6.94
N ALA A 45 14.58 9.59 7.70
CA ALA A 45 15.97 9.78 7.26
C ALA A 45 16.79 8.48 7.29
N ASP A 46 16.48 7.58 8.22
CA ASP A 46 17.18 6.31 8.39
C ASP A 46 16.70 5.24 7.41
N LEU A 47 17.63 4.49 6.81
CA LEU A 47 17.31 3.51 5.77
C LEU A 47 16.63 2.25 6.32
N ASP A 48 17.07 1.77 7.49
CA ASP A 48 16.47 0.58 8.10
C ASP A 48 15.00 0.86 8.45
N GLU A 49 14.73 2.07 8.96
CA GLU A 49 13.39 2.53 9.22
C GLU A 49 12.53 2.68 7.95
N GLN A 50 13.11 3.18 6.85
CA GLN A 50 12.42 3.21 5.55
C GLN A 50 12.05 1.79 5.08
N CYS A 51 12.98 0.84 5.17
CA CYS A 51 12.73 -0.56 4.80
C CYS A 51 11.64 -1.18 5.69
N ARG A 52 11.73 -0.97 7.01
CA ARG A 52 10.73 -1.45 7.99
C ARG A 52 9.35 -0.93 7.64
N LEU A 53 9.19 0.38 7.46
CA LEU A 53 7.92 1.01 7.10
C LEU A 53 7.41 0.55 5.73
N MET A 54 8.30 0.34 4.75
CA MET A 54 7.91 -0.16 3.43
C MET A 54 7.23 -1.52 3.54
N PHE A 55 7.82 -2.48 4.27
CA PHE A 55 7.22 -3.79 4.48
C PHE A 55 5.96 -3.75 5.36
N GLU A 56 5.88 -2.83 6.32
CA GLU A 56 4.62 -2.61 7.04
C GLU A 56 3.52 -2.04 6.13
N ASN A 57 3.87 -1.14 5.21
CA ASN A 57 2.93 -0.61 4.24
C ASN A 57 2.44 -1.70 3.27
N VAL A 58 3.29 -2.66 2.89
CA VAL A 58 2.86 -3.87 2.16
C VAL A 58 1.80 -4.63 2.96
N ARG A 59 2.02 -4.87 4.26
CA ARG A 59 1.04 -5.54 5.12
C ARG A 59 -0.29 -4.78 5.20
N ARG A 60 -0.25 -3.44 5.28
CA ARG A 60 -1.46 -2.59 5.28
C ARG A 60 -2.25 -2.73 3.97
N VAL A 61 -1.56 -2.73 2.81
CA VAL A 61 -2.18 -2.96 1.50
C VAL A 61 -2.84 -4.34 1.43
N MET A 62 -2.12 -5.39 1.84
CA MET A 62 -2.67 -6.75 1.81
C MET A 62 -3.86 -6.92 2.77
N ALA A 63 -3.80 -6.35 3.96
CA ALA A 63 -4.93 -6.34 4.90
C ALA A 63 -6.15 -5.64 4.29
N ALA A 64 -5.97 -4.49 3.64
CA ALA A 64 -7.05 -3.78 2.94
C ALA A 64 -7.61 -4.58 1.74
N ALA A 65 -6.78 -5.41 1.11
CA ALA A 65 -7.19 -6.35 0.07
C ALA A 65 -7.94 -7.59 0.60
N GLY A 66 -7.97 -7.79 1.91
CA GLY A 66 -8.53 -8.96 2.58
C GLY A 66 -7.59 -10.18 2.60
N GLY A 67 -6.28 -9.96 2.57
CA GLY A 67 -5.25 -11.00 2.57
C GLY A 67 -4.14 -10.75 3.58
N SER A 68 -3.08 -11.54 3.44
CA SER A 68 -1.88 -11.53 4.29
C SER A 68 -0.62 -11.44 3.41
N PRO A 69 0.55 -11.11 3.97
CA PRO A 69 1.82 -11.18 3.24
C PRO A 69 2.34 -12.60 3.01
N ASP A 70 1.78 -13.61 3.70
CA ASP A 70 1.97 -15.04 3.47
C ASP A 70 0.96 -15.58 2.44
#